data_AF-A0A381Y3D9-F1
#
_entry.id   AF-A0A381Y3D9-F1
#
_cell.length_a   1.000
_cell.length_b   1.000
_cell.length_c   1.000
_cell.angle_alpha   90.00
_cell.angle_beta   90.00
_cell.angle_gamma   90.00
#
_symmetry.space_group_name_H-M   'P 1'
#
loop_
_entity.id
_entity.type
_entity.pdbx_description
1 polymer ?
#
loop_
_entity_poly.entity_id
_entity_poly.type
_entity_poly.pdbx_seq_one_letter_code
_entity_poly.pdbx_strand_id
1 'polypeptide(L)'
;MNYNKNCKVELHIHLDCSLSYEVVKKINPKITKTIYINEFVGSSCSCLNDYIKYADRAVEIMQSEEELELVTIDLFNQLKKDNVVYAEIRFAPLLHVKKGLSPNQVVKIISEITNKESNRTGIEAGLILCTLRHFSKEMSDQTVSLVNDFKGTNVIGFDIAADEAGYPLNNHIEAFEFAKNNNIPCTAHAGEALGAESV
;
A
#
# COMPACT_ATOMS: atom_id res chain seq x y z
N MET A 1 -24.69 -15.54 -9.34
CA MET A 1 -24.24 -15.97 -8.01
C MET A 1 -23.98 -14.71 -7.17
N ASN A 2 -24.30 -14.70 -5.88
CA ASN A 2 -23.99 -13.58 -4.99
C ASN A 2 -22.68 -13.88 -4.25
N TYR A 3 -21.55 -13.42 -4.79
CA TYR A 3 -20.22 -13.68 -4.25
C TYR A 3 -19.91 -12.88 -2.97
N ASN A 4 -20.76 -11.92 -2.60
CA ASN A 4 -20.55 -11.08 -1.40
C ASN A 4 -20.69 -11.86 -0.09
N LYS A 5 -21.28 -13.05 -0.12
CA LYS A 5 -21.44 -13.93 1.06
C LYS A 5 -20.30 -14.91 1.26
N ASN A 6 -19.39 -15.02 0.30
CA ASN A 6 -18.24 -15.94 0.41
C ASN A 6 -17.18 -15.30 1.31
N CYS A 7 -16.55 -16.11 2.16
CA CYS A 7 -15.33 -15.68 2.85
C CYS A 7 -14.24 -15.49 1.80
N LYS A 8 -13.54 -14.36 1.86
CA LYS A 8 -12.50 -14.00 0.89
C LYS A 8 -11.17 -13.73 1.56
N VAL A 9 -10.11 -13.96 0.79
CA VAL A 9 -8.73 -13.67 1.14
C VAL A 9 -8.26 -12.62 0.14
N GLU A 10 -7.73 -11.51 0.64
CA GLU A 10 -7.14 -10.45 -0.16
C GLU A 10 -5.62 -10.49 0.03
N LEU A 11 -4.85 -10.71 -1.04
CA LEU A 11 -3.39 -10.83 -0.95
C LEU A 11 -2.68 -9.65 -1.62
N HIS A 12 -3.42 -8.76 -2.29
CA HIS A 12 -2.86 -7.65 -3.04
C HIS A 12 -3.78 -6.44 -2.98
N ILE A 13 -3.69 -5.69 -1.87
CA ILE A 13 -4.39 -4.41 -1.73
C ILE A 13 -3.49 -3.30 -1.22
N HIS A 14 -3.33 -2.26 -2.03
CA HIS A 14 -2.53 -1.07 -1.69
C HIS A 14 -3.37 -0.12 -0.83
N LEU A 15 -2.96 0.13 0.42
CA LEU A 15 -3.62 1.07 1.33
C LEU A 15 -3.69 2.48 0.72
N ASP A 16 -2.57 2.92 0.16
CA ASP A 16 -2.35 4.21 -0.49
C ASP A 16 -3.03 4.34 -1.87
N CYS A 17 -3.79 3.32 -2.31
CA CYS A 17 -4.65 3.36 -3.50
C CYS A 17 -6.13 3.04 -3.21
N SER A 18 -6.49 2.73 -1.96
CA SER A 18 -7.80 2.13 -1.61
C SER A 18 -8.71 3.05 -0.78
N LEU A 19 -8.53 4.37 -0.89
CA LEU A 19 -9.30 5.34 -0.11
C LEU A 19 -10.73 5.43 -0.63
N SER A 20 -11.73 5.19 0.21
CA SER A 20 -13.12 5.41 -0.17
C SER A 20 -13.45 6.91 -0.31
N TYR A 21 -14.52 7.22 -1.05
CA TYR A 21 -15.04 8.60 -1.10
C TYR A 21 -15.35 9.15 0.30
N GLU A 22 -15.84 8.31 1.21
CA GLU A 22 -16.24 8.75 2.55
C GLU A 22 -15.01 9.21 3.36
N VAL A 23 -13.89 8.48 3.29
CA VAL A 23 -12.67 8.89 4.00
C VAL A 23 -12.01 10.11 3.34
N VAL A 24 -11.97 10.17 2.01
CA VAL A 24 -11.47 11.35 1.30
C VAL A 24 -12.28 12.59 1.65
N LYS A 25 -13.62 12.46 1.71
CA LYS A 25 -14.53 13.54 2.12
C LYS A 25 -14.33 13.94 3.58
N LYS A 26 -14.03 12.98 4.45
CA LYS A 26 -13.77 13.22 5.88
C LYS A 26 -12.47 14.01 6.08
N ILE A 27 -11.40 13.65 5.37
CA ILE A 27 -10.10 14.34 5.43
C ILE A 27 -10.19 15.73 4.76
N ASN A 28 -10.85 15.81 3.61
CA ASN A 28 -11.05 17.07 2.90
C ASN A 28 -12.56 17.32 2.65
N PRO A 29 -13.23 18.07 3.54
CA PRO A 29 -14.65 18.38 3.43
C PRO A 29 -15.06 19.13 2.15
N LYS A 30 -14.12 19.70 1.40
CA LYS A 30 -14.41 20.39 0.12
C LYS A 30 -14.56 19.42 -1.05
N ILE A 31 -14.08 18.17 -0.92
CA ILE A 31 -14.21 17.17 -1.99
C ILE A 31 -15.68 16.89 -2.26
N THR A 32 -16.06 16.89 -3.54
CA THR A 32 -17.39 16.43 -3.99
C THR A 32 -17.24 15.06 -4.64
N LYS A 33 -18.36 14.36 -4.85
CA LYS A 33 -18.31 13.05 -5.53
C LYS A 33 -17.71 13.16 -6.94
N THR A 34 -17.99 14.25 -7.65
CA THR A 34 -17.41 14.54 -8.96
C THR A 34 -15.90 14.73 -8.89
N ILE A 35 -15.41 15.53 -7.92
CA ILE A 35 -13.96 15.72 -7.73
C ILE A 35 -13.29 14.38 -7.39
N TYR A 36 -13.88 13.60 -6.49
CA TYR A 36 -13.35 12.27 -6.14
C TYR A 36 -13.23 11.36 -7.35
N ILE A 37 -14.28 11.26 -8.18
CA ILE A 37 -14.24 10.42 -9.40
C ILE A 37 -13.14 10.91 -10.36
N ASN A 38 -12.99 12.22 -10.52
CA ASN A 38 -12.03 12.78 -11.46
C ASN A 38 -10.57 12.71 -10.97
N GLU A 39 -10.33 12.74 -9.66
CA GLU A 39 -8.98 12.84 -9.08
C GLU A 39 -8.48 11.55 -8.43
N PHE A 40 -9.37 10.64 -7.99
CA PHE A 40 -8.99 9.43 -7.24
C PHE A 40 -9.40 8.13 -7.95
N VAL A 41 -10.19 8.20 -9.03
CA VAL A 41 -10.65 7.00 -9.75
C VAL A 41 -10.04 6.97 -11.15
N GLY A 42 -9.15 6.01 -11.38
CA GLY A 42 -8.48 5.76 -12.66
C GLY A 42 -9.42 5.25 -13.77
N SER A 43 -10.40 6.07 -14.16
CA SER A 43 -11.47 5.72 -15.10
C SER A 43 -11.12 5.93 -16.57
N SER A 44 -10.03 6.62 -16.88
CA SER A 44 -9.58 6.91 -18.25
C SER A 44 -8.06 6.84 -18.34
N CYS A 45 -7.51 5.63 -18.30
CA CYS A 45 -6.06 5.39 -18.32
C CYS A 45 -5.67 4.69 -19.63
N SER A 46 -4.56 5.12 -20.25
CA SER A 46 -4.03 4.50 -21.47
C SER A 46 -2.84 3.58 -21.21
N CYS A 47 -2.22 3.69 -20.04
CA CYS A 47 -1.10 2.87 -19.58
C CYS A 47 -1.05 2.85 -18.04
N LEU A 48 -0.17 2.01 -17.48
CA LEU A 48 0.05 1.90 -16.03
C LEU A 48 0.41 3.26 -15.39
N ASN A 49 1.29 4.03 -16.02
CA ASN A 49 1.71 5.32 -15.48
C ASN A 49 0.56 6.35 -15.41
N ASP A 50 -0.43 6.28 -16.31
CA ASP A 50 -1.64 7.11 -16.19
C ASP A 50 -2.48 6.73 -14.98
N TYR A 51 -2.59 5.43 -14.70
CA TYR A 51 -3.31 4.93 -13.53
C TYR A 51 -2.64 5.34 -12.21
N ILE A 52 -1.31 5.24 -12.14
CA ILE A 52 -0.53 5.59 -10.92
C ILE A 52 -0.72 7.06 -10.51
N LYS A 53 -0.92 7.99 -11.45
CA LYS A 53 -1.16 9.42 -11.13
C LYS A 53 -2.37 9.65 -10.22
N TYR A 54 -3.35 8.75 -10.23
CA TYR A 54 -4.51 8.83 -9.32
C TYR A 54 -4.14 8.44 -7.89
N ALA A 55 -3.14 7.56 -7.70
CA ALA A 55 -2.61 7.21 -6.39
C ALA A 55 -1.84 8.38 -5.74
N ASP A 56 -1.19 9.24 -6.52
CA ASP A 56 -0.50 10.43 -5.99
C ASP A 56 -1.45 11.34 -5.18
N ARG A 57 -2.71 11.46 -5.62
CA ARG A 57 -3.75 12.25 -4.92
C ARG A 57 -4.14 11.64 -3.57
N ALA A 58 -4.17 10.31 -3.47
CA ALA A 58 -4.37 9.60 -2.21
C ALA A 58 -3.18 9.81 -1.26
N VAL A 59 -1.96 9.70 -1.77
CA VAL A 59 -0.73 9.91 -1.00
C VAL A 59 -0.66 11.32 -0.41
N GLU A 60 -1.06 12.35 -1.16
CA GLU A 60 -1.06 13.75 -0.69
C GLU A 60 -1.87 13.98 0.59
N ILE A 61 -2.93 13.19 0.80
CA ILE A 61 -3.83 13.28 1.96
C ILE A 61 -3.55 12.21 3.02
N MET A 62 -2.37 11.59 2.99
CA MET A 62 -1.88 10.58 3.92
C MET A 62 -0.51 10.97 4.48
N GLN A 63 -0.41 12.12 5.13
CA GLN A 63 0.88 12.70 5.55
C GLN A 63 0.97 12.99 7.06
N SER A 64 -0.11 12.73 7.81
CA SER A 64 -0.17 12.85 9.27
C SER A 64 -0.71 11.57 9.90
N GLU A 65 -0.48 11.39 11.20
CA GLU A 65 -0.98 10.24 11.95
C GLU A 65 -2.50 10.10 11.88
N GLU A 66 -3.24 11.21 12.02
CA GLU A 66 -4.70 11.23 11.92
C GLU A 66 -5.18 10.79 10.53
N GLU A 67 -4.56 11.28 9.46
CA GLU A 67 -4.88 10.89 8.09
C GLU A 67 -4.63 9.39 7.85
N LEU A 68 -3.50 8.86 8.32
CA LEU A 68 -3.17 7.43 8.24
C LEU A 68 -4.14 6.55 9.06
N GLU A 69 -4.56 7.00 10.24
CA GLU A 69 -5.59 6.33 11.05
C GLU A 69 -6.91 6.26 10.31
N LEU A 70 -7.38 7.38 9.77
CA LEU A 70 -8.65 7.45 9.06
C LEU A 70 -8.68 6.51 7.84
N VAL A 71 -7.61 6.49 7.04
CA VAL A 71 -7.53 5.65 5.84
C VAL A 71 -7.43 4.17 6.20
N THR A 72 -6.66 3.81 7.23
CA THR A 72 -6.55 2.40 7.67
C THR A 72 -7.89 1.87 8.19
N ILE A 73 -8.59 2.66 9.03
CA ILE A 73 -9.93 2.27 9.52
C ILE A 73 -10.92 2.13 8.37
N ASP A 74 -10.89 3.06 7.40
CA ASP A 74 -11.75 2.99 6.21
C ASP A 74 -11.53 1.71 5.42
N LEU A 75 -10.28 1.32 5.18
CA LEU A 75 -9.95 0.07 4.48
C LEU A 75 -10.55 -1.15 5.19
N PHE A 76 -10.42 -1.27 6.52
CA PHE A 76 -11.00 -2.37 7.28
C PHE A 76 -12.54 -2.40 7.18
N ASN A 77 -13.20 -1.25 7.14
CA ASN A 77 -14.64 -1.19 6.93
C ASN A 77 -15.03 -1.68 5.52
N GLN A 78 -14.23 -1.36 4.50
CA GLN A 78 -14.41 -1.87 3.13
C GLN A 78 -14.21 -3.39 3.07
N LEU A 79 -13.12 -3.91 3.63
CA LEU A 79 -12.82 -5.35 3.71
C LEU A 79 -13.92 -6.13 4.43
N LYS A 80 -14.42 -5.59 5.55
CA LYS A 80 -15.52 -6.21 6.30
C LYS A 80 -16.81 -6.26 5.49
N LYS A 81 -17.13 -5.18 4.77
CA LYS A 81 -18.30 -5.10 3.88
C LYS A 81 -18.21 -6.11 2.75
N ASP A 82 -17.00 -6.42 2.29
CA ASP A 82 -16.74 -7.45 1.30
C ASP A 82 -16.45 -8.83 1.90
N ASN A 83 -16.77 -9.07 3.19
CA ASN A 83 -16.63 -10.39 3.81
C ASN A 83 -15.23 -11.02 3.66
N VAL A 84 -14.19 -10.18 3.66
CA VAL A 84 -12.80 -10.60 3.70
C VAL A 84 -12.49 -11.09 5.12
N VAL A 85 -11.78 -12.21 5.23
CA VAL A 85 -11.37 -12.81 6.51
C VAL A 85 -9.87 -12.72 6.75
N TYR A 86 -9.07 -12.57 5.68
CA TYR A 86 -7.63 -12.35 5.73
C TYR A 86 -7.20 -11.33 4.68
N ALA A 87 -6.32 -10.40 5.03
CA ALA A 87 -5.78 -9.38 4.12
C ALA A 87 -4.27 -9.19 4.25
N GLU A 88 -3.55 -9.16 3.13
CA GLU A 88 -2.18 -8.63 3.04
C GLU A 88 -2.24 -7.21 2.46
N ILE A 89 -2.16 -6.23 3.37
CA ILE A 89 -2.26 -4.81 3.04
C ILE A 89 -0.86 -4.28 2.75
N ARG A 90 -0.67 -3.66 1.61
CA ARG A 90 0.62 -3.13 1.18
C ARG A 90 0.61 -1.61 1.05
N PHE A 91 1.74 -0.95 1.30
CA PHE A 91 1.89 0.50 1.16
C PHE A 91 3.37 0.88 1.08
N ALA A 92 3.69 2.05 0.54
CA ALA A 92 5.06 2.56 0.47
C ALA A 92 5.36 3.57 1.60
N PRO A 93 6.07 3.21 2.69
CA PRO A 93 6.25 4.09 3.85
C PRO A 93 6.90 5.43 3.51
N LEU A 94 7.84 5.42 2.56
CA LEU A 94 8.58 6.61 2.14
C LEU A 94 7.73 7.64 1.39
N LEU A 95 6.51 7.31 0.98
CA LEU A 95 5.58 8.27 0.39
C LEU A 95 4.88 9.16 1.42
N HIS A 96 4.87 8.76 2.70
CA HIS A 96 4.05 9.36 3.76
C HIS A 96 4.86 10.24 4.75
N VAL A 97 6.00 10.76 4.30
CA VAL A 97 6.97 11.49 5.14
C VAL A 97 7.00 13.00 4.87
N LYS A 98 6.20 13.51 3.92
CA LYS A 98 6.31 14.89 3.41
C LYS A 98 5.95 15.97 4.44
N LYS A 99 5.18 15.63 5.48
CA LYS A 99 4.82 16.55 6.58
C LYS A 99 5.53 16.24 7.91
N GLY A 100 6.68 15.55 7.87
CA GLY A 100 7.59 15.42 9.01
C GLY A 100 7.49 14.11 9.79
N LEU A 101 6.67 13.15 9.36
CA LEU A 101 6.76 11.78 9.85
C LEU A 101 8.05 11.12 9.34
N SER A 102 8.73 10.38 10.21
CA SER A 102 9.78 9.46 9.78
C SER A 102 9.18 8.17 9.21
N PRO A 103 9.89 7.44 8.34
CA PRO A 103 9.42 6.14 7.82
C PRO A 103 9.07 5.13 8.94
N ASN A 104 9.87 5.10 10.01
CA ASN A 104 9.61 4.27 11.19
C ASN A 104 8.27 4.64 11.86
N GLN A 105 7.96 5.94 11.99
CA GLN A 105 6.68 6.38 12.53
C GLN A 105 5.51 5.96 11.63
N VAL A 106 5.64 6.11 10.31
CA VAL A 106 4.60 5.69 9.36
C VAL A 106 4.27 4.21 9.54
N VAL A 107 5.29 3.33 9.51
CA VAL A 107 5.10 1.88 9.68
C VAL A 107 4.48 1.56 11.03
N LYS A 108 5.00 2.16 12.11
CA LYS A 108 4.49 1.95 13.47
C LYS A 108 3.02 2.32 13.60
N ILE A 109 2.63 3.51 13.13
CA ILE A 109 1.26 4.02 13.19
C ILE A 109 0.33 3.04 12.49
N ILE A 110 0.59 2.71 11.22
CA ILE A 110 -0.26 1.82 10.42
C ILE A 110 -0.32 0.41 11.03
N SER A 111 0.81 -0.11 11.53
CA SER A 111 0.87 -1.38 12.26
C SER A 111 -0.05 -1.41 13.48
N GLU A 112 0.03 -0.40 14.35
CA GLU A 112 -0.78 -0.31 15.57
C GLU A 112 -2.28 -0.23 15.26
N ILE A 113 -2.67 0.59 14.27
CA ILE A 113 -4.06 0.72 13.83
C ILE A 113 -4.55 -0.59 13.19
N THR A 114 -3.73 -1.22 12.35
CA THR A 114 -4.07 -2.50 11.70
C THR A 114 -4.35 -3.58 12.76
N ASN A 115 -3.51 -3.69 13.79
CA ASN A 115 -3.75 -4.64 14.89
C ASN A 115 -5.06 -4.33 15.66
N LYS A 116 -5.33 -3.05 15.94
CA LYS A 116 -6.57 -2.61 16.59
C LYS A 116 -7.80 -2.96 15.76
N GLU A 117 -7.76 -2.70 14.46
CA GLU A 117 -8.88 -2.94 13.55
C GLU A 117 -9.07 -4.42 13.23
N SER A 118 -7.99 -5.20 13.13
CA SER A 118 -8.05 -6.66 13.07
C SER A 118 -8.79 -7.24 14.27
N ASN A 119 -8.45 -6.83 15.48
CA ASN A 119 -9.14 -7.26 16.70
C ASN A 119 -10.62 -6.83 16.72
N ARG A 120 -10.93 -5.60 16.26
CA ARG A 120 -12.29 -5.07 16.22
C ARG A 120 -13.19 -5.80 15.23
N THR A 121 -12.65 -6.16 14.06
CA THR A 121 -13.43 -6.68 12.93
C THR A 121 -13.40 -8.20 12.81
N GLY A 122 -12.42 -8.85 13.45
CA GLY A 122 -12.12 -10.27 13.29
C GLY A 122 -11.44 -10.63 11.96
N ILE A 123 -10.89 -9.63 11.25
CA ILE A 123 -10.14 -9.84 10.01
C ILE A 123 -8.67 -9.97 10.37
N GLU A 124 -8.05 -11.10 10.03
CA GLU A 124 -6.61 -11.26 10.17
C GLU A 124 -5.90 -10.41 9.10
N ALA A 125 -4.86 -9.66 9.47
CA ALA A 125 -4.17 -8.79 8.52
C ALA A 125 -2.65 -8.75 8.73
N GLY A 126 -1.93 -8.86 7.62
CA GLY A 126 -0.49 -8.63 7.53
C GLY A 126 -0.18 -7.38 6.71
N LEU A 127 0.97 -6.76 6.98
CA LEU A 127 1.49 -5.60 6.28
C LEU A 127 2.68 -5.96 5.40
N ILE A 128 2.69 -5.45 4.17
CA ILE A 128 3.79 -5.57 3.21
C ILE A 128 4.30 -4.17 2.88
N LEU A 129 5.61 -3.93 3.02
CA LEU A 129 6.18 -2.61 2.72
C LEU A 129 6.71 -2.60 1.29
N CYS A 130 6.27 -1.61 0.51
CA CYS A 130 6.62 -1.47 -0.90
C CYS A 130 7.81 -0.52 -1.10
N THR A 131 8.85 -0.99 -1.79
CA THR A 131 9.72 -0.07 -2.55
C THR A 131 9.05 0.24 -3.89
N LEU A 132 9.35 1.39 -4.49
CA LEU A 132 8.78 1.79 -5.77
C LEU A 132 9.86 1.80 -6.85
N ARG A 133 9.51 1.44 -8.09
CA ARG A 133 10.46 1.32 -9.22
C ARG A 133 11.31 2.58 -9.45
N HIS A 134 10.78 3.75 -9.13
CA HIS A 134 11.47 5.03 -9.29
C HIS A 134 12.33 5.45 -8.07
N PHE A 135 12.35 4.65 -7.00
CA PHE A 135 13.18 4.93 -5.83
C PHE A 135 14.67 4.73 -6.12
N SER A 136 15.51 5.48 -5.41
CA SER A 136 16.94 5.23 -5.42
C SER A 136 17.27 3.91 -4.71
N LYS A 137 18.52 3.46 -4.87
CA LYS A 137 19.02 2.29 -4.15
C LYS A 137 18.87 2.45 -2.63
N GLU A 138 19.27 3.60 -2.09
CA GLU A 138 19.23 3.88 -0.66
C GLU A 138 17.80 3.85 -0.12
N MET A 139 16.84 4.34 -0.89
CA MET A 139 15.41 4.27 -0.54
C MET A 139 14.89 2.83 -0.55
N SER A 140 15.32 2.01 -1.50
CA SER A 140 14.97 0.58 -1.55
C SER A 140 15.57 -0.18 -0.37
N ASP A 141 16.84 0.06 -0.07
CA ASP A 141 17.55 -0.54 1.06
C ASP A 141 16.93 -0.11 2.40
N GLN A 142 16.53 1.15 2.52
CA GLN A 142 15.80 1.65 3.68
C GLN A 142 14.46 0.94 3.85
N THR A 143 13.73 0.70 2.76
CA THR A 143 12.42 0.05 2.82
C THR A 143 12.53 -1.40 3.30
N VAL A 144 13.47 -2.19 2.76
CA VAL A 144 13.66 -3.58 3.24
C VAL A 144 14.22 -3.62 4.67
N SER A 145 15.03 -2.63 5.06
CA SER A 145 15.51 -2.50 6.44
C SER A 145 14.35 -2.29 7.42
N LEU A 146 13.36 -1.44 7.06
CA LEU A 146 12.13 -1.30 7.85
C LEU A 146 11.38 -2.61 8.00
N VAL A 147 11.26 -3.43 6.93
CA VAL A 147 10.63 -4.75 7.04
C VAL A 147 11.35 -5.62 8.08
N ASN A 148 12.67 -5.59 8.09
CA ASN A 148 13.48 -6.34 9.05
C ASN A 148 13.39 -5.77 10.48
N ASP A 149 13.37 -4.46 10.65
CA ASP A 149 13.27 -3.79 11.95
C ASP A 149 11.93 -4.09 12.64
N PHE A 150 10.87 -4.26 11.85
CA PHE A 150 9.53 -4.62 12.34
C PHE A 150 9.28 -6.15 12.36
N LYS A 151 10.33 -6.97 12.22
CA LYS A 151 10.20 -8.43 12.29
C LYS A 151 9.62 -8.88 13.63
N GLY A 152 8.66 -9.81 13.58
CA GLY A 152 7.91 -10.27 14.76
C GLY A 152 6.68 -9.42 15.09
N THR A 153 6.38 -8.39 14.29
CA THR A 153 5.09 -7.69 14.29
C THR A 153 4.18 -8.24 13.17
N ASN A 154 3.11 -7.54 12.83
CA ASN A 154 2.27 -7.83 11.67
C ASN A 154 2.85 -7.36 10.34
N VAL A 155 4.09 -6.82 10.30
CA VAL A 155 4.84 -6.59 9.05
C VAL A 155 5.45 -7.92 8.60
N ILE A 156 4.97 -8.44 7.46
CA ILE A 156 5.22 -9.81 7.03
C ILE A 156 5.98 -9.94 5.71
N GLY A 157 6.19 -8.85 4.96
CA GLY A 157 6.84 -8.96 3.66
C GLY A 157 7.30 -7.66 3.03
N PHE A 158 7.97 -7.82 1.90
CA PHE A 158 8.54 -6.76 1.08
C PHE A 158 7.99 -6.88 -0.35
N ASP A 159 7.66 -5.75 -0.98
CA ASP A 159 7.15 -5.67 -2.36
C ASP A 159 7.90 -4.63 -3.20
N ILE A 160 7.82 -4.76 -4.51
CA ILE A 160 8.15 -3.72 -5.48
C ILE A 160 6.96 -3.43 -6.39
N ALA A 161 6.62 -2.14 -6.54
CA ALA A 161 5.49 -1.66 -7.31
C ALA A 161 5.83 -0.37 -8.10
N ALA A 162 4.83 0.25 -8.72
CA ALA A 162 4.90 1.44 -9.60
C ALA A 162 5.39 1.14 -11.03
N ASP A 163 5.76 2.20 -11.77
CA ASP A 163 5.97 2.18 -13.24
C ASP A 163 7.05 1.19 -13.68
N GLU A 164 6.59 -0.01 -14.05
CA GLU A 164 7.43 -1.14 -14.42
C GLU A 164 8.24 -0.87 -15.70
N ALA A 165 7.61 -0.25 -16.70
CA ALA A 165 8.24 0.00 -18.00
C ALA A 165 9.17 1.23 -17.98
N GLY A 166 8.88 2.21 -17.13
CA GLY A 166 9.66 3.44 -17.03
C GLY A 166 11.00 3.29 -16.29
N TYR A 167 11.14 2.28 -15.43
CA TYR A 167 12.27 2.18 -14.50
C TYR A 167 12.83 0.75 -14.37
N PRO A 168 14.17 0.59 -14.46
CA PRO A 168 14.82 -0.70 -14.35
C PRO A 168 14.95 -1.18 -12.90
N LEU A 169 15.21 -2.48 -12.72
CA LEU A 169 15.33 -3.12 -11.40
C LEU A 169 16.65 -2.86 -10.67
N ASN A 170 17.67 -2.27 -11.32
CA ASN A 170 19.04 -2.21 -10.80
C ASN A 170 19.15 -1.66 -9.37
N ASN A 171 18.35 -0.65 -9.03
CA ASN A 171 18.36 -0.03 -7.69
C ASN A 171 17.80 -0.95 -6.59
N HIS A 172 17.09 -2.01 -6.94
CA HIS A 172 16.34 -2.83 -5.99
C HIS A 172 16.97 -4.21 -5.74
N ILE A 173 17.93 -4.63 -6.58
CA ILE A 173 18.53 -5.98 -6.51
C ILE A 173 19.08 -6.27 -5.12
N GLU A 174 19.91 -5.37 -4.57
CA GLU A 174 20.52 -5.56 -3.26
C GLU A 174 19.49 -5.62 -2.11
N ALA A 175 18.38 -4.87 -2.23
CA ALA A 175 17.31 -4.93 -1.25
C ALA A 175 16.60 -6.30 -1.25
N PHE A 176 16.35 -6.88 -2.43
CA PHE A 176 15.79 -8.24 -2.53
C PHE A 176 16.80 -9.32 -2.09
N GLU A 177 18.09 -9.14 -2.35
CA GLU A 177 19.14 -10.02 -1.81
C GLU A 177 19.19 -9.97 -0.28
N PHE A 178 19.08 -8.77 0.31
CA PHE A 178 18.96 -8.59 1.75
C PHE A 178 17.72 -9.29 2.30
N ALA A 179 16.57 -9.14 1.65
CA ALA A 179 15.33 -9.81 2.05
C ALA A 179 15.49 -11.33 2.07
N LYS A 180 16.05 -11.90 1.00
CA LYS A 180 16.36 -13.33 0.89
C LYS A 180 17.29 -13.80 2.01
N ASN A 181 18.39 -13.08 2.26
CA ASN A 181 19.37 -13.44 3.29
C ASN A 181 18.80 -13.36 4.73
N ASN A 182 17.75 -12.56 4.94
CA ASN A 182 17.10 -12.40 6.24
C ASN A 182 15.78 -13.18 6.38
N ASN A 183 15.45 -14.04 5.41
CA ASN A 183 14.22 -14.83 5.34
C ASN A 183 12.96 -13.95 5.39
N ILE A 184 12.96 -12.84 4.66
CA ILE A 184 11.81 -11.96 4.49
C ILE A 184 11.03 -12.43 3.26
N PRO A 185 9.73 -12.77 3.38
CA PRO A 185 8.87 -13.05 2.25
C PRO A 185 8.80 -11.86 1.30
N CYS A 186 8.86 -12.13 -0.01
CA CYS A 186 8.80 -11.12 -1.04
C CYS A 186 7.68 -11.38 -2.03
N THR A 187 7.10 -10.30 -2.54
CA THR A 187 6.26 -10.28 -3.74
C THR A 187 6.80 -9.19 -4.68
N ALA A 188 6.38 -9.21 -5.93
CA ALA A 188 6.82 -8.22 -6.92
C ALA A 188 5.73 -8.03 -7.98
N HIS A 189 5.49 -6.78 -8.36
CA HIS A 189 4.79 -6.49 -9.61
C HIS A 189 5.74 -6.80 -10.76
N ALA A 190 5.31 -7.69 -11.64
CA ALA A 190 6.05 -8.13 -12.80
C ALA A 190 5.09 -8.56 -13.91
N GLY A 191 5.42 -8.24 -15.16
CA GLY A 191 4.62 -8.59 -16.33
C GLY A 191 3.32 -7.79 -16.44
N GLU A 192 3.27 -6.58 -15.87
CA GLU A 192 2.11 -5.70 -15.90
C GLU A 192 2.16 -4.74 -17.10
N ALA A 193 3.27 -4.01 -17.24
CA ALA A 193 3.57 -3.12 -18.36
C ALA A 193 4.71 -3.64 -19.26
N LEU A 194 5.47 -4.64 -18.77
CA LEU A 194 6.47 -5.37 -19.55
C LEU A 194 6.04 -6.83 -19.80
N GLY A 195 6.83 -7.59 -20.57
CA GLY A 195 6.53 -8.97 -20.91
C GLY A 195 7.05 -9.99 -19.88
N ALA A 196 7.06 -11.25 -20.30
CA ALA A 196 7.49 -12.39 -19.47
C ALA A 196 8.96 -12.30 -19.03
N GLU A 197 9.79 -11.51 -19.71
CA GLU A 197 11.17 -11.22 -19.32
C GLU A 197 11.30 -10.48 -17.99
N SER A 198 10.22 -9.83 -17.52
CA SER A 198 10.18 -9.12 -16.25
C SER A 198 9.81 -10.03 -15.07
N VAL A 199 9.23 -11.22 -15.33
CA VAL A 199 8.78 -12.21 -14.34
C VAL A 199 9.92 -13.14 -13.95
#